data_AF-A0A6P7IJ15-F1
#
_entry.id   AF-A0A6P7IJ15-F1
#
_cell.length_a   1.000
_cell.length_b   1.000
_cell.length_c   1.000
_cell.angle_alpha   90.00
_cell.angle_beta   90.00
_cell.angle_gamma   90.00
#
_symmetry.space_group_name_H-M   'P 1'
#
loop_
_entity.id
_entity.type
_entity.pdbx_description
1 polymer ?
#
loop_
_entity_poly.entity_id
_entity_poly.type
_entity_poly.pdbx_seq_one_letter_code
_entity_poly.pdbx_strand_id
1 'polypeptide(L)'
;MDVDILEFRVPVENSKALFVWDIEPTHTEAGIYDGLFAVFSSFGPLYMLKVSPNAPLHPPGFYALIKFYSAAHASKAQQQTDGRRLFQSSPLKVRLSSKQTPHFLYNSSKPLNHARCLELANHCLGFNGWTTDIITLKELDNEEEESEEGGLRRLRFGCVVQLSFPQHEQTTKGAAVLEDSFTCTGPDVFLQRRCRLQRLVREKALVQAFSTVLLILLGNGKVMVEVKQTPDQFVSDQTEGILQVNEFSWEEFPAVEEEFEDDEWDLTVS
;
A
#
# COMPACT_ATOMS: atom_id res chain seq x y z
N MET A 1 25.41 -9.53 9.61
CA MET A 1 24.57 -9.80 8.43
C MET A 1 23.40 -8.85 8.56
N ASP A 2 23.30 -7.87 7.68
CA ASP A 2 22.16 -6.96 7.68
C ASP A 2 21.00 -7.68 6.99
N VAL A 3 20.00 -8.06 7.78
CA VAL A 3 18.75 -8.67 7.32
C VAL A 3 17.66 -7.67 7.61
N ASP A 4 16.82 -7.40 6.61
CA ASP A 4 15.71 -6.48 6.72
C ASP A 4 14.42 -7.16 6.27
N ILE A 5 13.30 -6.85 6.92
CA ILE A 5 12.02 -7.51 6.70
C ILE A 5 11.02 -6.45 6.25
N LEU A 6 10.49 -6.62 5.04
CA LEU A 6 9.42 -5.79 4.52
C LEU A 6 8.09 -6.51 4.64
N GLU A 7 7.11 -5.81 5.20
CA GLU A 7 5.72 -6.23 5.18
C GLU A 7 4.94 -5.41 4.15
N PHE A 8 3.88 -6.00 3.58
CA PHE A 8 2.91 -5.28 2.76
C PHE A 8 1.94 -4.45 3.60
N ARG A 9 2.49 -3.55 4.43
CA ARG A 9 1.75 -2.61 5.29
C ARG A 9 2.23 -1.19 5.09
N VAL A 10 1.36 -0.25 5.43
CA VAL A 10 1.73 1.17 5.45
C VAL A 10 2.83 1.39 6.49
N PRO A 11 4.00 1.92 6.11
CA PRO A 11 5.04 2.24 7.09
C PRO A 11 4.53 3.38 7.97
N VAL A 12 4.56 3.20 9.28
CA VAL A 12 4.08 4.21 10.26
C VAL A 12 5.22 4.78 11.10
N GLU A 13 6.35 4.07 11.14
CA GLU A 13 7.49 4.41 11.96
C GLU A 13 8.25 5.62 11.43
N ASN A 14 8.58 6.54 12.33
CA ASN A 14 9.36 7.73 12.00
C ASN A 14 10.78 7.39 11.52
N SER A 15 11.31 6.25 11.96
CA SER A 15 12.61 5.72 11.50
C SER A 15 12.64 5.35 10.02
N LYS A 16 11.48 5.27 9.36
CA LYS A 16 11.33 5.03 7.92
C LYS A 16 11.14 6.32 7.11
N ALA A 17 11.01 7.48 7.76
CA ALA A 17 10.73 8.75 7.10
C ALA A 17 11.95 9.70 7.17
N LEU A 18 12.24 10.35 6.05
CA LEU A 18 13.27 11.37 5.89
C LEU A 18 12.63 12.70 5.53
N PHE A 19 13.08 13.74 6.21
CA PHE A 19 12.81 15.12 5.87
C PHE A 19 14.04 15.69 5.17
N VAL A 20 13.84 16.18 3.95
CA VAL A 20 14.86 16.76 3.07
C VAL A 20 14.55 18.24 2.88
N TRP A 21 15.52 19.12 3.13
CA TRP A 21 15.35 20.56 2.94
C TRP A 21 16.63 21.21 2.41
N ASP A 22 16.57 22.53 2.24
CA ASP A 22 17.54 23.33 1.46
C ASP A 22 17.55 22.94 -0.03
N ILE A 23 16.38 22.58 -0.58
CA ILE A 23 16.24 22.32 -2.02
C ILE A 23 16.09 23.67 -2.75
N GLU A 24 16.94 23.91 -3.73
CA GLU A 24 16.96 25.15 -4.50
C GLU A 24 15.74 25.26 -5.42
N PRO A 25 15.20 26.48 -5.62
CA PRO A 25 14.11 26.73 -6.55
C PRO A 25 14.57 26.78 -8.02
N THR A 26 15.75 26.24 -8.34
CA THR A 26 16.35 26.28 -9.69
C THR A 26 15.65 25.36 -10.69
N HIS A 27 14.92 24.35 -10.18
CA HIS A 27 14.21 23.36 -10.98
C HIS A 27 12.71 23.42 -10.68
N THR A 28 11.90 23.00 -11.65
CA THR A 28 10.46 22.77 -11.44
C THR A 28 10.24 21.68 -10.40
N GLU A 29 9.13 21.71 -9.68
CA GLU A 29 8.76 20.69 -8.68
C GLU A 29 8.85 19.25 -9.23
N ALA A 30 8.40 19.01 -10.46
CA ALA A 30 8.51 17.70 -11.12
C ALA A 30 9.97 17.26 -11.34
N GLY A 31 10.84 18.17 -11.75
CA GLY A 31 12.28 17.87 -11.91
C GLY A 31 12.97 17.58 -10.57
N ILE A 32 12.56 18.27 -9.50
CA ILE A 32 13.03 17.98 -8.14
C ILE A 32 12.54 16.59 -7.70
N TYR A 33 11.27 16.28 -7.96
CA TYR A 33 10.68 14.96 -7.70
C TYR A 33 11.48 13.86 -8.37
N ASP A 34 11.74 13.97 -9.69
CA ASP A 34 12.47 12.96 -10.45
C ASP A 34 13.92 12.80 -9.95
N GLY A 35 14.60 13.91 -9.65
CA GLY A 35 15.96 13.90 -9.11
C GLY A 35 16.05 13.22 -7.73
N LEU A 36 15.11 13.56 -6.82
CA LEU A 36 15.02 12.90 -5.52
C LEU A 36 14.64 11.42 -5.69
N PHE A 37 13.65 11.11 -6.52
CA PHE A 37 13.21 9.74 -6.73
C PHE A 37 14.36 8.87 -7.24
N ALA A 38 15.10 9.32 -8.25
CA ALA A 38 16.24 8.58 -8.82
C ALA A 38 17.33 8.29 -7.76
N VAL A 39 17.65 9.26 -6.91
CA VAL A 39 18.67 9.08 -5.87
C VAL A 39 18.16 8.21 -4.73
N PHE A 40 16.96 8.49 -4.19
CA PHE A 40 16.46 7.81 -3.00
C PHE A 40 15.97 6.39 -3.28
N SER A 41 15.41 6.12 -4.47
CA SER A 41 15.02 4.76 -4.88
C SER A 41 16.21 3.81 -5.00
N SER A 42 17.43 4.33 -5.27
CA SER A 42 18.64 3.50 -5.31
C SER A 42 19.01 2.87 -3.97
N PHE A 43 18.53 3.44 -2.86
CA PHE A 43 18.74 2.88 -1.52
C PHE A 43 17.72 1.80 -1.16
N GLY A 44 16.55 1.79 -1.81
CA GLY A 44 15.48 0.83 -1.56
C GLY A 44 14.10 1.37 -1.99
N PRO A 45 13.05 0.54 -1.90
CA PRO A 45 11.72 0.92 -2.33
C PRO A 45 11.14 2.04 -1.46
N LEU A 46 10.57 3.03 -2.12
CA LEU A 46 9.90 4.18 -1.50
C LEU A 46 8.39 3.92 -1.40
N TYR A 47 7.83 4.14 -0.22
CA TYR A 47 6.38 4.18 -0.02
C TYR A 47 5.80 5.52 -0.48
N MET A 48 6.49 6.62 -0.20
CA MET A 48 6.03 7.97 -0.49
C MET A 48 7.21 8.90 -0.76
N LEU A 49 7.03 9.81 -1.70
CA LEU A 49 7.86 10.98 -1.92
C LEU A 49 6.92 12.14 -2.20
N LYS A 50 6.88 13.14 -1.31
CA LYS A 50 6.12 14.39 -1.51
C LYS A 50 7.13 15.54 -1.52
N VAL A 51 7.11 16.34 -2.58
CA VAL A 51 7.84 17.60 -2.66
C VAL A 51 6.85 18.71 -2.34
N SER A 52 7.27 19.75 -1.64
CA SER A 52 6.40 20.88 -1.30
C SER A 52 7.23 22.16 -1.27
N PRO A 53 6.67 23.30 -1.70
CA PRO A 53 7.34 24.57 -1.61
C PRO A 53 7.46 25.01 -0.15
N ASN A 54 8.51 25.75 0.17
CA ASN A 54 8.64 26.41 1.46
C ASN A 54 7.47 27.37 1.69
N ALA A 55 7.04 27.52 2.95
CA ALA A 55 5.98 28.47 3.29
C ALA A 55 6.40 29.91 2.92
N PRO A 56 5.44 30.83 2.66
CA PRO A 56 5.72 32.17 2.09
C PRO A 56 6.67 33.05 2.92
N LEU A 57 6.80 32.77 4.21
CA LEU A 57 7.66 33.50 5.16
C LEU A 57 9.13 33.04 5.13
N HIS A 58 9.44 31.95 4.43
CA HIS A 58 10.79 31.38 4.31
C HIS A 58 11.42 31.70 2.95
N PRO A 59 12.76 31.58 2.83
CA PRO A 59 13.44 31.73 1.54
C PRO A 59 12.84 30.81 0.46
N PRO A 60 12.78 31.27 -0.80
CA PRO A 60 12.23 30.48 -1.89
C PRO A 60 13.03 29.19 -2.04
N GLY A 61 12.32 28.07 -2.12
CA GLY A 61 12.89 26.74 -2.17
C GLY A 61 11.84 25.68 -1.89
N PHE A 62 12.29 24.45 -1.80
CA PHE A 62 11.43 23.31 -1.55
C PHE A 62 11.94 22.50 -0.35
N TYR A 63 11.03 21.71 0.20
CA TYR A 63 11.34 20.60 1.09
C TYR A 63 10.65 19.34 0.56
N ALA A 64 11.11 18.19 1.00
CA ALA A 64 10.52 16.92 0.64
C ALA A 64 10.40 15.97 1.83
N LEU A 65 9.32 15.20 1.83
CA LEU A 65 9.11 14.08 2.75
C LEU A 65 9.24 12.78 1.96
N ILE A 66 10.20 11.95 2.37
CA ILE A 66 10.48 10.67 1.74
C ILE A 66 10.25 9.56 2.77
N LYS A 67 9.41 8.58 2.45
CA LYS A 67 9.13 7.45 3.33
C LYS A 67 9.51 6.15 2.65
N PHE A 68 10.35 5.36 3.31
CA PHE A 68 10.77 4.04 2.87
C PHE A 68 9.86 2.96 3.47
N TYR A 69 9.89 1.78 2.86
CA TYR A 69 9.35 0.58 3.52
C TYR A 69 10.25 0.06 4.65
N SER A 70 11.54 0.42 4.60
CA SER A 70 12.61 -0.03 5.50
C SER A 70 13.23 1.10 6.30
N ALA A 71 13.45 0.87 7.60
CA ALA A 71 14.19 1.78 8.45
C ALA A 71 15.70 1.73 8.15
N ALA A 72 16.21 0.56 7.74
CA ALA A 72 17.61 0.39 7.35
C ALA A 72 17.92 1.19 6.07
N HIS A 73 17.03 1.16 5.07
CA HIS A 73 17.19 1.96 3.86
C HIS A 73 17.11 3.45 4.15
N ALA A 74 16.15 3.89 4.98
CA ALA A 74 16.04 5.30 5.38
C ALA A 74 17.31 5.78 6.11
N SER A 75 17.82 5.01 7.08
CA SER A 75 19.04 5.35 7.79
C SER A 75 20.27 5.41 6.87
N LYS A 76 20.43 4.43 5.98
CA LYS A 76 21.51 4.40 4.99
C LYS A 76 21.44 5.58 4.03
N ALA A 77 20.24 5.89 3.52
CA ALA A 77 20.01 7.03 2.65
C ALA A 77 20.37 8.33 3.36
N GLN A 78 19.92 8.53 4.61
CA GLN A 78 20.25 9.70 5.42
C GLN A 78 21.77 9.89 5.59
N GLN A 79 22.48 8.85 6.01
CA GLN A 79 23.95 8.91 6.21
C GLN A 79 24.73 9.24 4.93
N GLN A 80 24.22 8.81 3.77
CA GLN A 80 24.90 9.00 2.49
C GLN A 80 24.48 10.26 1.74
N THR A 81 23.37 10.89 2.10
CA THR A 81 22.82 12.06 1.39
C THR A 81 22.91 13.35 2.19
N ASP A 82 22.96 13.30 3.53
CA ASP A 82 23.06 14.48 4.37
C ASP A 82 24.36 15.26 4.08
N GLY A 83 24.22 16.56 3.82
CA GLY A 83 25.33 17.46 3.48
C GLY A 83 25.91 17.27 2.08
N ARG A 84 25.29 16.43 1.22
CA ARG A 84 25.79 16.18 -0.15
C ARG A 84 25.05 16.99 -1.20
N ARG A 85 25.77 17.28 -2.30
CA ARG A 85 25.25 17.90 -3.52
C ARG A 85 24.81 16.79 -4.46
N LEU A 86 23.54 16.40 -4.40
CA LEU A 86 23.02 15.24 -5.15
C LEU A 86 22.72 15.61 -6.60
N PHE A 87 21.80 16.55 -6.82
CA PHE A 87 21.36 17.01 -8.15
C PHE A 87 21.42 18.55 -8.30
N GLN A 88 21.86 19.27 -7.26
CA GLN A 88 21.93 20.72 -7.22
C GLN A 88 23.28 21.22 -6.67
N SER A 89 23.55 22.52 -6.79
CA SER A 89 24.83 23.12 -6.40
C SER A 89 25.03 23.24 -4.88
N SER A 90 23.96 23.48 -4.13
CA SER A 90 24.00 23.53 -2.66
C SER A 90 23.81 22.15 -2.02
N PRO A 91 24.44 21.90 -0.86
CA PRO A 91 24.26 20.64 -0.14
C PRO A 91 22.84 20.54 0.42
N LEU A 92 22.21 19.38 0.25
CA LEU A 92 20.92 19.07 0.86
C LEU A 92 21.11 18.71 2.34
N LYS A 93 20.12 19.05 3.16
CA LYS A 93 20.05 18.57 4.55
C LYS A 93 19.01 17.47 4.63
N VAL A 94 19.43 16.33 5.18
CA VAL A 94 18.59 15.12 5.27
C VAL A 94 18.60 14.63 6.71
N ARG A 95 17.43 14.61 7.35
CA ARG A 95 17.26 14.05 8.68
C ARG A 95 16.14 13.04 8.72
N LEU A 96 16.26 12.07 9.62
CA LEU A 96 15.14 11.23 10.00
C LEU A 96 14.05 12.10 10.62
N SER A 97 12.80 11.85 10.25
CA SER A 97 11.68 12.57 10.83
C SER A 97 11.61 12.28 12.33
N SER A 98 11.44 13.32 13.14
CA SER A 98 11.07 13.19 14.55
C SER A 98 9.56 13.37 14.76
N LYS A 99 8.85 13.92 13.77
CA LYS A 99 7.42 14.22 13.84
C LYS A 99 6.62 12.95 13.59
N GLN A 100 5.82 12.54 14.58
CA GLN A 100 4.77 11.55 14.37
C GLN A 100 3.66 12.21 13.57
N THR A 101 3.42 11.70 12.37
CA THR A 101 2.28 12.06 11.55
C THR A 101 1.03 11.36 12.12
N PRO A 102 0.10 12.10 12.76
CA PRO A 102 -0.97 11.52 13.57
C PRO A 102 -1.91 10.59 12.78
N HIS A 103 -2.11 10.85 11.48
CA HIS A 103 -2.90 10.00 10.59
C HIS A 103 -2.41 8.53 10.52
N PHE A 104 -1.11 8.28 10.75
CA PHE A 104 -0.55 6.94 10.73
C PHE A 104 -0.67 6.20 12.08
N LEU A 105 -0.99 6.90 13.17
CA LEU A 105 -1.10 6.28 14.50
C LEU A 105 -2.43 5.51 14.67
N TYR A 106 -3.50 5.99 14.05
CA TYR A 106 -4.80 5.32 14.08
C TYR A 106 -4.86 4.03 13.22
N ASN A 107 -3.87 3.82 12.34
CA ASN A 107 -3.89 2.78 11.30
C ASN A 107 -2.58 1.98 11.25
N SER A 108 -1.95 1.73 12.40
CA SER A 108 -0.65 1.05 12.51
C SER A 108 -0.57 -0.34 11.84
N SER A 109 -1.71 -0.95 11.55
CA SER A 109 -1.82 -2.27 10.91
C SER A 109 -2.42 -2.23 9.50
N LYS A 110 -2.70 -1.05 8.91
CA LYS A 110 -3.38 -0.95 7.60
C LYS A 110 -2.53 -1.62 6.50
N PRO A 111 -3.11 -2.57 5.74
CA PRO A 111 -2.42 -3.17 4.59
C PRO A 111 -2.18 -2.11 3.51
N LEU A 112 -1.19 -2.36 2.65
CA LEU A 112 -0.99 -1.50 1.48
C LEU A 112 -2.19 -1.55 0.53
N ASN A 113 -2.38 -0.48 -0.23
CA ASN A 113 -3.32 -0.51 -1.33
C ASN A 113 -2.82 -1.42 -2.47
N HIS A 114 -3.71 -1.76 -3.39
CA HIS A 114 -3.42 -2.64 -4.51
C HIS A 114 -2.18 -2.20 -5.30
N ALA A 115 -2.12 -0.95 -5.75
CA ALA A 115 -1.01 -0.44 -6.55
C ALA A 115 0.35 -0.53 -5.82
N ARG A 116 0.39 -0.18 -4.53
CA ARG A 116 1.60 -0.25 -3.70
C ARG A 116 2.05 -1.69 -3.45
N CYS A 117 1.13 -2.65 -3.35
CA CYS A 117 1.50 -4.06 -3.32
C CYS A 117 2.22 -4.48 -4.61
N LEU A 118 1.68 -4.11 -5.77
CA LEU A 118 2.29 -4.44 -7.06
C LEU A 118 3.67 -3.81 -7.21
N GLU A 119 3.81 -2.52 -6.89
CA GLU A 119 5.07 -1.79 -6.99
C GLU A 119 6.15 -2.38 -6.08
N LEU A 120 5.80 -2.66 -4.82
CA LEU A 120 6.74 -3.24 -3.85
C LEU A 120 7.19 -4.65 -4.28
N ALA A 121 6.24 -5.50 -4.70
CA ALA A 121 6.54 -6.85 -5.17
C ALA A 121 7.44 -6.80 -6.43
N ASN A 122 7.11 -5.95 -7.39
CA ASN A 122 7.90 -5.79 -8.62
C ASN A 122 9.29 -5.22 -8.35
N HIS A 123 9.43 -4.30 -7.39
CA HIS A 123 10.73 -3.75 -7.02
C HIS A 123 11.63 -4.79 -6.35
N CYS A 124 11.07 -5.64 -5.49
CA CYS A 124 11.87 -6.60 -4.70
C CYS A 124 12.11 -7.93 -5.42
N LEU A 125 11.10 -8.45 -6.12
CA LEU A 125 11.11 -9.78 -6.74
C LEU A 125 11.27 -9.71 -8.27
N GLY A 126 11.08 -8.52 -8.85
CA GLY A 126 10.97 -8.37 -10.30
C GLY A 126 9.60 -8.78 -10.83
N PHE A 127 9.28 -8.33 -12.05
CA PHE A 127 8.00 -8.60 -12.69
C PHE A 127 7.70 -10.11 -12.89
N ASN A 128 8.75 -10.93 -13.03
CA ASN A 128 8.63 -12.39 -13.20
C ASN A 128 8.85 -13.17 -11.89
N GLY A 129 9.00 -12.48 -10.75
CA GLY A 129 9.28 -13.12 -9.46
C GLY A 129 8.02 -13.66 -8.77
N TRP A 130 6.84 -13.27 -9.24
CA TRP A 130 5.57 -13.60 -8.62
C TRP A 130 4.45 -13.61 -9.68
N THR A 131 3.39 -14.38 -9.43
CA THR A 131 2.21 -14.46 -10.30
C THR A 131 0.93 -14.43 -9.48
N THR A 132 -0.18 -14.16 -10.16
CA THR A 132 -1.52 -14.13 -9.57
C THR A 132 -2.50 -14.93 -10.39
N ASP A 133 -3.30 -15.75 -9.73
CA ASP A 133 -4.34 -16.57 -10.36
C ASP A 133 -5.67 -16.37 -9.64
N ILE A 134 -6.74 -16.08 -10.39
CA ILE A 134 -8.09 -15.99 -9.84
C ILE A 134 -8.64 -17.40 -9.74
N ILE A 135 -8.77 -17.91 -8.51
CA ILE A 135 -9.31 -19.25 -8.25
C ILE A 135 -10.85 -19.22 -8.32
N THR A 136 -11.46 -18.18 -7.80
CA THR A 136 -12.93 -18.05 -7.78
C THR A 136 -13.31 -16.59 -7.83
N LEU A 137 -14.29 -16.27 -8.68
CA LEU A 137 -15.00 -15.00 -8.68
C LEU A 137 -16.48 -15.31 -8.87
N LYS A 138 -17.30 -15.03 -7.86
CA LYS A 138 -18.72 -15.38 -7.86
C LYS A 138 -19.56 -14.20 -7.39
N GLU A 139 -20.66 -13.97 -8.08
CA GLU A 139 -21.77 -13.18 -7.57
C GLU A 139 -22.43 -14.00 -6.46
N LEU A 140 -22.68 -13.39 -5.32
CA LEU A 140 -23.28 -14.03 -4.15
C LEU A 140 -24.72 -13.50 -4.05
N ASP A 141 -25.69 -14.39 -4.25
CA ASP A 141 -27.08 -14.04 -4.10
C ASP A 141 -27.40 -13.87 -2.61
N ASN A 142 -28.15 -12.82 -2.28
CA ASN A 142 -28.78 -12.71 -0.96
C ASN A 142 -30.10 -13.48 -1.08
N GLU A 143 -30.16 -14.71 -0.58
CA GLU A 143 -31.41 -15.51 -0.56
C GLU A 143 -32.50 -14.85 0.30
N GLU A 144 -32.14 -13.83 1.08
CA GLU A 144 -33.04 -13.03 1.92
C GLU A 144 -32.90 -11.55 1.55
N GLU A 145 -33.88 -11.03 0.80
CA GLU A 145 -34.42 -9.65 0.81
C GLU A 145 -35.12 -9.36 -0.52
N GLU A 146 -36.34 -9.89 -0.67
CA GLU A 146 -37.38 -9.14 -1.39
C GLU A 146 -37.71 -7.92 -0.54
N SER A 147 -36.98 -6.82 -0.73
CA SER A 147 -37.34 -5.55 -0.10
C SER A 147 -38.30 -4.78 -1.02
N GLU A 148 -39.50 -4.62 -0.49
CA GLU A 148 -40.64 -3.90 -1.04
C GLU A 148 -40.29 -2.43 -1.34
N GLU A 149 -40.83 -1.93 -2.45
CA GLU A 149 -41.01 -0.50 -2.78
C GLU A 149 -39.82 0.45 -2.55
N GLY A 150 -38.86 0.47 -3.49
CA GLY A 150 -37.84 1.54 -3.50
C GLY A 150 -36.74 1.53 -4.57
N GLY A 151 -36.62 0.51 -5.43
CA GLY A 151 -35.65 0.51 -6.53
C GLY A 151 -34.16 0.47 -6.13
N LEU A 152 -33.86 0.23 -4.85
CA LEU A 152 -32.51 -0.01 -4.33
C LEU A 152 -32.10 -1.47 -4.63
N ARG A 153 -31.00 -1.66 -5.36
CA ARG A 153 -30.43 -2.97 -5.65
C ARG A 153 -29.15 -3.18 -4.84
N ARG A 154 -28.95 -4.41 -4.36
CA ARG A 154 -27.74 -4.86 -3.68
C ARG A 154 -27.02 -5.86 -4.58
N LEU A 155 -25.71 -5.68 -4.75
CA LEU A 155 -24.83 -6.62 -5.44
C LEU A 155 -23.75 -7.07 -4.47
N ARG A 156 -23.49 -8.37 -4.41
CA ARG A 156 -22.42 -8.94 -3.58
C ARG A 156 -21.54 -9.82 -4.45
N PHE A 157 -20.22 -9.66 -4.33
CA PHE A 157 -19.25 -10.52 -5.00
C PHE A 157 -18.26 -11.08 -3.98
N GLY A 158 -17.93 -12.37 -4.15
CA GLY A 158 -16.82 -13.04 -3.50
C GLY A 158 -15.71 -13.34 -4.49
N CYS A 159 -14.45 -13.14 -4.09
CA CYS A 159 -13.28 -13.46 -4.89
C CYS A 159 -12.21 -14.17 -4.05
N VAL A 160 -11.58 -15.19 -4.63
CA VAL A 160 -10.42 -15.89 -4.10
C VAL A 160 -9.30 -15.81 -5.13
N VAL A 161 -8.16 -15.28 -4.73
CA VAL A 161 -6.95 -15.11 -5.54
C VAL A 161 -5.81 -15.90 -4.90
N GLN A 162 -4.99 -16.55 -5.72
CA GLN A 162 -3.74 -17.16 -5.30
C GLN A 162 -2.56 -16.32 -5.79
N LEU A 163 -1.63 -16.04 -4.89
CA LEU A 163 -0.30 -15.54 -5.22
C LEU A 163 0.67 -16.72 -5.23
N SER A 164 1.50 -16.77 -6.26
CA SER A 164 2.56 -17.78 -6.37
C SER A 164 3.91 -17.10 -6.52
N PHE A 165 4.93 -17.65 -5.85
CA PHE A 165 6.32 -17.18 -5.89
C PHE A 165 7.21 -18.33 -6.39
N PRO A 166 7.28 -18.58 -7.71
CA PRO A 166 7.85 -19.82 -8.25
C PRO A 166 9.30 -20.07 -7.84
N GLN A 167 10.11 -19.00 -7.73
CA GLN A 167 11.52 -19.11 -7.35
C GLN A 167 11.73 -19.46 -5.87
N HIS A 168 10.69 -19.32 -5.05
CA HIS A 168 10.71 -19.58 -3.62
C HIS A 168 9.86 -20.79 -3.24
N GLU A 169 9.17 -21.43 -4.20
CA GLU A 169 8.24 -22.54 -3.97
C GLU A 169 7.16 -22.21 -2.93
N GLN A 170 6.79 -20.93 -2.83
CA GLN A 170 5.77 -20.44 -1.91
C GLN A 170 4.50 -20.06 -2.65
N THR A 171 3.35 -20.32 -2.03
CA THR A 171 2.05 -19.85 -2.50
C THR A 171 1.23 -19.36 -1.31
N THR A 172 0.42 -18.32 -1.52
CA THR A 172 -0.58 -17.89 -0.53
C THR A 172 -1.88 -17.58 -1.23
N LYS A 173 -3.00 -17.72 -0.52
CA LYS A 173 -4.33 -17.38 -1.04
C LYS A 173 -4.86 -16.19 -0.27
N GLY A 174 -5.64 -15.38 -0.95
CA GLY A 174 -6.44 -14.36 -0.31
C GLY A 174 -7.86 -14.34 -0.82
N ALA A 175 -8.76 -13.94 0.07
CA ALA A 175 -10.19 -13.90 -0.18
C ALA A 175 -10.77 -12.55 0.21
N ALA A 176 -11.78 -12.10 -0.52
CA ALA A 176 -12.55 -10.94 -0.17
C ALA A 176 -14.01 -11.11 -0.61
N VAL A 177 -14.91 -10.55 0.19
CA VAL A 177 -16.31 -10.34 -0.17
C VAL A 177 -16.58 -8.84 -0.12
N LEU A 178 -17.24 -8.31 -1.13
CA LEU A 178 -17.66 -6.92 -1.18
C LEU A 178 -19.12 -6.84 -1.60
N GLU A 179 -19.78 -5.81 -1.08
CA GLU A 179 -21.17 -5.48 -1.36
C GLU A 179 -21.26 -4.01 -1.83
N ASP A 180 -22.13 -3.75 -2.80
CA ASP A 180 -22.51 -2.40 -3.23
C ASP A 180 -24.04 -2.30 -3.28
N SER A 181 -24.59 -1.24 -2.71
CA SER A 181 -26.02 -0.94 -2.72
C SER A 181 -26.25 0.35 -3.47
N PHE A 182 -27.11 0.34 -4.50
CA PHE A 182 -27.32 1.49 -5.37
C PHE A 182 -28.74 1.53 -5.95
N THR A 183 -29.24 2.74 -6.20
CA THR A 183 -30.51 2.93 -6.89
C THR A 183 -30.33 2.69 -8.38
N CYS A 184 -31.13 1.78 -8.95
CA CYS A 184 -30.97 1.39 -10.34
C CYS A 184 -31.82 2.28 -11.25
N THR A 185 -31.25 3.37 -11.75
CA THR A 185 -31.91 4.29 -12.70
C THR A 185 -31.92 3.76 -14.14
N GLY A 186 -31.16 2.70 -14.45
CA GLY A 186 -31.09 2.08 -15.77
C GLY A 186 -30.07 0.92 -15.86
N PRO A 187 -30.07 0.14 -16.95
CA PRO A 187 -29.19 -1.03 -17.13
C PRO A 187 -27.70 -0.66 -17.18
N ASP A 188 -27.35 0.51 -17.70
CA ASP A 188 -25.95 0.96 -17.79
C ASP A 188 -25.33 1.19 -16.40
N VAL A 189 -26.10 1.79 -15.48
CA VAL A 189 -25.68 2.01 -14.09
C VAL A 189 -25.42 0.68 -13.40
N PHE A 190 -26.29 -0.31 -13.62
CA PHE A 190 -26.12 -1.66 -13.09
C PHE A 190 -24.83 -2.32 -13.60
N LEU A 191 -24.57 -2.28 -14.92
CA LEU A 191 -23.36 -2.84 -15.50
C LEU A 191 -22.09 -2.14 -14.98
N GLN A 192 -22.11 -0.81 -14.89
CA GLN A 192 -20.99 -0.02 -14.36
C GLN A 192 -20.68 -0.40 -12.90
N ARG A 193 -21.72 -0.48 -12.06
CA ARG A 193 -21.61 -0.87 -10.64
C ARG A 193 -21.08 -2.29 -10.50
N ARG A 194 -21.60 -3.23 -11.29
CA ARG A 194 -21.14 -4.63 -11.31
C ARG A 194 -19.66 -4.75 -11.70
N CYS A 195 -19.24 -4.12 -12.79
CA CYS A 195 -17.84 -4.16 -13.25
C CYS A 195 -16.89 -3.51 -12.23
N ARG A 196 -17.30 -2.38 -11.62
CA ARG A 196 -16.54 -1.73 -10.54
C ARG A 196 -16.37 -2.67 -9.35
N LEU A 197 -17.46 -3.30 -8.90
CA LEU A 197 -17.46 -4.18 -7.73
C LEU A 197 -16.60 -5.44 -7.98
N GLN A 198 -16.71 -6.04 -9.17
CA GLN A 198 -15.87 -7.18 -9.59
C GLN A 198 -14.37 -6.84 -9.57
N ARG A 199 -14.00 -5.64 -10.06
CA ARG A 199 -12.61 -5.18 -10.00
C ARG A 199 -12.15 -5.00 -8.55
N LEU A 200 -12.94 -4.30 -7.73
CA LEU A 200 -12.60 -3.99 -6.35
C LEU A 200 -12.45 -5.25 -5.47
N VAL A 201 -13.33 -6.25 -5.64
CA VAL A 201 -13.26 -7.48 -4.83
C VAL A 201 -11.99 -8.27 -5.16
N ARG A 202 -11.58 -8.31 -6.43
CA ARG A 202 -10.33 -8.93 -6.85
C ARG A 202 -9.12 -8.20 -6.28
N GLU A 203 -9.12 -6.87 -6.35
CA GLU A 203 -8.04 -6.05 -5.80
C GLU A 203 -7.92 -6.25 -4.28
N LYS A 204 -9.06 -6.31 -3.56
CA LYS A 204 -9.10 -6.56 -2.11
C LYS A 204 -8.62 -7.96 -1.74
N ALA A 205 -9.01 -8.99 -2.50
CA ALA A 205 -8.53 -10.36 -2.30
C ALA A 205 -7.01 -10.47 -2.50
N LEU A 206 -6.48 -9.78 -3.52
CA LEU A 206 -5.05 -9.71 -3.79
C LEU A 206 -4.29 -9.00 -2.66
N VAL A 207 -4.78 -7.84 -2.18
CA VAL A 207 -4.18 -7.13 -1.05
C VAL A 207 -4.17 -8.00 0.21
N GLN A 208 -5.26 -8.73 0.46
CA GLN A 208 -5.33 -9.64 1.58
C GLN A 208 -4.32 -10.79 1.44
N ALA A 209 -4.15 -11.37 0.26
CA ALA A 209 -3.11 -12.36 0.02
C ALA A 209 -1.69 -11.80 0.32
N PHE A 210 -1.37 -10.60 -0.20
CA PHE A 210 -0.08 -9.94 0.06
C PHE A 210 0.15 -9.61 1.53
N SER A 211 -0.89 -9.35 2.32
CA SER A 211 -0.76 -9.05 3.75
C SER A 211 -0.17 -10.21 4.57
N THR A 212 -0.23 -11.43 4.03
CA THR A 212 0.39 -12.63 4.61
C THR A 212 1.84 -12.81 4.20
N VAL A 213 2.34 -12.05 3.23
CA VAL A 213 3.68 -12.20 2.66
C VAL A 213 4.69 -11.33 3.40
N LEU A 214 5.86 -11.89 3.66
CA LEU A 214 7.05 -11.21 4.18
C LEU A 214 8.17 -11.30 3.15
N LEU A 215 8.79 -10.15 2.87
CA LEU A 215 9.98 -10.09 2.03
C LEU A 215 11.20 -9.91 2.93
N ILE A 216 12.10 -10.89 2.93
CA ILE A 216 13.32 -10.87 3.72
C ILE A 216 14.47 -10.48 2.79
N LEU A 217 14.95 -9.25 2.94
CA LEU A 217 16.06 -8.71 2.18
C LEU A 217 17.37 -9.08 2.87
N LEU A 218 18.22 -9.80 2.15
CA LEU A 218 19.55 -10.19 2.60
C LEU A 218 20.56 -9.16 2.08
N GLY A 219 21.55 -8.77 2.91
CA GLY A 219 22.55 -7.74 2.56
C GLY A 219 23.40 -8.01 1.30
N ASN A 220 23.28 -9.17 0.66
CA ASN A 220 23.88 -9.48 -0.64
C ASN A 220 22.96 -9.18 -1.84
N GLY A 221 21.82 -8.54 -1.61
CA GLY A 221 20.82 -8.23 -2.63
C GLY A 221 19.87 -9.38 -2.97
N LYS A 222 19.97 -10.53 -2.30
CA LYS A 222 19.00 -11.62 -2.44
C LYS A 222 17.76 -11.31 -1.61
N VAL A 223 16.60 -11.71 -2.13
CA VAL A 223 15.32 -11.63 -1.43
C VAL A 223 14.83 -13.05 -1.17
N MET A 224 14.28 -13.29 0.00
CA MET A 224 13.57 -14.51 0.35
C MET A 224 12.12 -14.16 0.65
N VAL A 225 11.19 -14.99 0.18
CA VAL A 225 9.76 -14.82 0.44
C VAL A 225 9.33 -15.82 1.50
N GLU A 226 8.66 -15.32 2.53
CA GLU A 226 8.06 -16.14 3.58
C GLU A 226 6.57 -15.81 3.70
N VAL A 227 5.74 -16.82 3.90
CA VAL A 227 4.29 -16.68 4.03
C VAL A 227 3.91 -16.93 5.49
N LYS A 228 3.26 -15.96 6.12
CA LYS A 228 2.67 -16.09 7.45
C LYS A 228 1.63 -17.20 7.40
N GLN A 229 1.80 -18.21 8.24
CA GLN A 229 0.79 -19.26 8.39
C GLN A 229 -0.46 -18.65 9.03
N THR A 230 -1.54 -18.57 8.28
CA THR A 230 -2.87 -18.25 8.83
C THR A 230 -3.63 -19.55 9.08
N PRO A 231 -4.41 -19.66 10.17
CA PRO A 231 -5.13 -20.89 10.51
C PRO A 231 -6.11 -21.35 9.41
N ASP A 232 -6.55 -20.46 8.52
CA ASP A 232 -7.40 -20.78 7.37
C ASP A 232 -6.68 -21.52 6.21
N GLN A 233 -5.34 -21.61 6.23
CA GLN A 233 -4.59 -22.37 5.22
C GLN A 233 -4.65 -23.90 5.44
N PHE A 234 -5.25 -24.37 6.54
CA PHE A 234 -5.41 -25.80 6.82
C PHE A 234 -6.55 -26.50 6.07
N VAL A 235 -7.27 -25.81 5.17
CA VAL A 235 -8.21 -26.49 4.29
C VAL A 235 -7.40 -27.14 3.15
N SER A 236 -6.82 -28.30 3.47
CA SER A 236 -6.40 -29.28 2.46
C SER A 236 -7.55 -29.52 1.48
N ASP A 237 -7.17 -29.86 0.26
CA ASP A 237 -7.98 -30.15 -0.93
C ASP A 237 -9.00 -31.32 -0.78
N GLN A 238 -9.45 -31.63 0.44
CA GLN A 238 -10.38 -32.71 0.78
C GLN A 238 -11.26 -32.33 1.97
N THR A 239 -12.23 -31.44 1.78
CA THR A 239 -13.46 -31.50 2.57
C THR A 239 -14.65 -31.21 1.65
N GLU A 240 -15.19 -32.28 1.09
CA GLU A 240 -16.62 -32.33 0.79
C GLU A 240 -17.37 -32.10 2.11
N GLY A 241 -18.04 -30.94 2.22
CA GLY A 241 -19.34 -30.91 2.88
C GLY A 241 -19.46 -30.46 4.34
N ILE A 242 -18.50 -29.77 4.98
CA ILE A 242 -18.77 -29.11 6.27
C ILE A 242 -18.02 -27.78 6.37
N LEU A 243 -18.74 -26.66 6.20
CA LEU A 243 -18.25 -25.30 6.40
C LEU A 243 -18.81 -24.80 7.74
N GLN A 244 -17.98 -24.83 8.79
CA GLN A 244 -18.36 -24.29 10.10
C GLN A 244 -18.18 -22.77 10.08
N VAL A 245 -19.30 -22.04 10.06
CA VAL A 245 -19.31 -20.58 10.06
C VAL A 245 -19.13 -20.10 11.51
N ASN A 246 -18.02 -19.42 11.79
CA ASN A 246 -17.92 -18.57 12.98
C ASN A 246 -18.49 -17.20 12.63
N GLU A 247 -19.54 -16.78 13.34
CA GLU A 247 -20.09 -15.43 13.24
C GLU A 247 -19.06 -14.43 13.75
N PHE A 248 -18.57 -13.56 12.86
CA PHE A 248 -17.86 -12.34 13.24
C PHE A 248 -18.81 -11.16 13.08
N SER A 249 -19.10 -10.47 14.18
CA SER A 249 -19.81 -9.20 14.18
C SER A 249 -18.92 -8.13 13.52
N TRP A 250 -19.34 -7.65 12.36
CA TRP A 250 -18.67 -6.57 11.63
C TRP A 250 -19.09 -5.22 12.21
N GLU A 251 -18.17 -4.53 12.88
CA GLU A 251 -18.31 -3.09 13.11
C GLU A 251 -18.04 -2.37 11.78
N GLU A 252 -18.99 -1.52 11.37
CA GLU A 252 -18.95 -0.75 10.13
C GLU A 252 -17.73 0.20 10.12
N PHE A 253 -16.79 -0.06 9.22
CA PHE A 253 -15.75 0.92 8.89
C PHE A 253 -16.30 1.85 7.80
N PRO A 254 -16.37 3.18 8.04
CA PRO A 254 -16.78 4.10 6.98
C PRO A 254 -15.78 4.03 5.83
N ALA A 255 -16.32 4.11 4.60
CA ALA A 255 -15.54 4.24 3.39
C ALA A 255 -14.76 5.56 3.42
N VAL A 256 -13.47 5.49 3.74
CA VAL A 256 -12.58 6.64 3.63
C VAL A 256 -11.94 6.57 2.25
N GLU A 257 -12.50 7.33 1.31
CA GLU A 257 -11.74 7.83 0.17
C GLU A 257 -10.60 8.67 0.79
N GLU A 258 -9.36 8.20 0.69
CA GLU A 258 -8.21 9.08 0.94
C GLU A 258 -8.15 10.07 -0.24
N GLU A 259 -8.98 11.11 -0.17
CA GLU A 259 -8.64 12.39 -0.76
C GLU A 259 -7.31 12.81 -0.13
N PHE A 260 -6.34 13.14 -0.97
CA PHE A 260 -5.13 13.83 -0.51
C PHE A 260 -5.56 15.25 -0.11
N GLU A 261 -6.11 15.39 1.09
CA GLU A 261 -6.31 16.71 1.70
C GLU A 261 -4.92 17.33 1.92
N ASP A 262 -4.75 18.49 1.30
CA ASP A 262 -3.54 19.29 1.35
C ASP A 262 -3.53 20.08 2.66
N ASP A 263 -3.27 19.38 3.77
CA ASP A 263 -3.14 20.04 5.06
C ASP A 263 -1.83 20.84 5.12
N GLU A 264 -2.00 22.15 5.19
CA GLU A 264 -1.00 23.18 5.44
C GLU A 264 -0.27 22.87 6.76
N TRP A 265 0.98 22.41 6.65
CA TRP A 265 1.79 22.10 7.82
C TRP A 265 2.24 23.39 8.49
N ASP A 266 1.54 23.77 9.56
CA ASP A 266 1.90 24.92 10.39
C ASP A 266 3.21 24.59 11.15
N LEU A 267 4.33 25.04 10.57
CA LEU A 267 5.67 24.86 11.12
C LEU A 267 5.99 26.01 12.09
N THR A 268 5.51 25.92 13.33
CA THR A 268 6.16 26.67 14.42
C THR A 268 7.42 25.93 14.86
N VAL A 269 8.57 26.57 14.65
CA VAL A 269 9.87 26.09 15.15
C VAL A 269 10.20 26.93 16.38
N SER A 270 10.42 26.26 17.52
CA SER A 270 11.16 26.82 18.66
C SER A 270 12.65 26.56 18.49
#